data_AF-A0A933XV14-F1
#
_entry.id   AF-A0A933XV14-F1
#
_cell.length_a   1.000
_cell.length_b   1.000
_cell.length_c   1.000
_cell.angle_alpha   90.00
_cell.angle_beta   90.00
_cell.angle_gamma   90.00
#
_symmetry.space_group_name_H-M   'P 1'
#
loop_
_entity.id
_entity.type
_entity.pdbx_description
1 polymer ?
#
loop_
_entity_poly.entity_id
_entity_poly.type
_entity_poly.pdbx_seq_one_letter_code
_entity_poly.pdbx_strand_id
1 'polypeptide(L)'
;MAQKRLIVESEVHALARGSELVISKDVIITPAALDAAFARQIRVVRIDKSPDSAPSVVAAPTNLWQRMHQGEGTYVVQVKNGRATVSRLTDQGPIHFGSE
;
A
#
# COMPACT_ATOMS: atom_id res chain seq x y z
N MET A 1 -15.35 13.48 23.42
CA MET A 1 -14.84 12.36 22.59
C MET A 1 -15.49 12.48 21.23
N ALA A 2 -14.74 12.59 20.13
CA ALA A 2 -15.33 12.63 18.79
C ALA A 2 -15.84 11.24 18.41
N GLN A 3 -17.07 11.15 17.89
CA GLN A 3 -17.65 9.89 17.46
C GLN A 3 -16.98 9.47 16.15
N LYS A 4 -16.30 8.31 16.15
CA LYS A 4 -15.69 7.76 14.95
C LYS A 4 -16.78 7.29 13.98
N ARG A 5 -16.63 7.61 12.70
CA ARG A 5 -17.53 7.15 11.65
C ARG A 5 -17.14 5.75 11.22
N LEU A 6 -18.09 4.81 11.23
CA LEU A 6 -17.88 3.45 10.72
C LEU A 6 -18.35 3.37 9.26
N ILE A 7 -17.50 2.85 8.38
CA ILE A 7 -17.85 2.52 6.99
C ILE A 7 -17.99 1.02 6.85
N VAL A 8 -19.18 0.59 6.45
CA VAL A 8 -19.55 -0.81 6.24
C VAL A 8 -19.66 -1.16 4.76
N GLU A 9 -19.74 -2.46 4.46
CA GLU A 9 -19.77 -2.97 3.08
C GLU A 9 -20.91 -2.38 2.24
N SER A 10 -22.10 -2.21 2.82
CA SER A 10 -23.26 -1.67 2.11
C SER A 10 -23.04 -0.23 1.63
N GLU A 11 -22.32 0.60 2.40
CA GLU A 11 -21.95 1.94 1.98
C GLU A 11 -20.99 1.93 0.79
N VAL A 12 -20.05 0.97 0.76
CA VAL A 12 -19.11 0.82 -0.36
C VAL A 12 -19.80 0.32 -1.63
N HIS A 13 -20.81 -0.55 -1.51
CA HIS A 13 -21.61 -0.99 -2.65
C HIS A 13 -22.47 0.11 -3.27
N ALA A 14 -22.83 1.13 -2.49
CA ALA A 14 -23.54 2.30 -2.97
C ALA A 14 -22.64 3.25 -3.79
N LEU A 15 -21.31 3.14 -3.68
CA LEU A 15 -20.36 3.95 -4.44
C LEU A 15 -20.24 3.47 -5.89
N ALA A 16 -19.95 4.41 -6.79
CA ALA A 16 -19.68 4.11 -8.18
C ALA A 16 -18.42 3.24 -8.32
N ARG A 17 -18.41 2.34 -9.32
CA ARG A 17 -17.19 1.57 -9.63
C ARG A 17 -16.09 2.52 -10.10
N GLY A 18 -14.85 2.26 -9.72
CA GLY A 18 -13.72 3.13 -10.07
C GLY A 18 -13.64 4.44 -9.29
N SER A 19 -14.57 4.72 -8.35
CA SER A 19 -14.53 5.95 -7.56
C SER A 19 -13.42 5.94 -6.52
N GLU A 20 -13.20 7.08 -5.86
CA GLU A 20 -12.25 7.19 -4.76
C GLU A 20 -12.98 7.25 -3.41
N LEU A 21 -12.49 6.46 -2.43
CA LEU A 21 -12.95 6.47 -1.05
C LEU A 21 -11.84 7.05 -0.16
N VAL A 22 -12.10 8.24 0.39
CA VAL A 22 -11.16 8.95 1.27
C VAL A 22 -11.46 8.61 2.73
N ILE A 23 -10.48 8.06 3.43
CA ILE A 23 -10.55 7.65 4.84
C ILE A 23 -9.70 8.61 5.67
N SER A 24 -10.35 9.37 6.56
CA SER A 24 -9.67 10.21 7.55
C SER A 24 -9.41 9.45 8.86
N LYS A 25 -8.60 10.02 9.74
CA LYS A 25 -8.22 9.44 11.05
C LYS A 25 -9.43 9.06 11.95
N ASP A 26 -10.55 9.74 11.76
CA ASP A 26 -11.78 9.51 12.54
C ASP A 26 -12.74 8.52 11.87
N VAL A 27 -12.32 7.87 10.79
CA VAL A 27 -13.08 6.86 10.07
C VAL A 27 -12.50 5.48 10.35
N ILE A 28 -13.37 4.55 10.76
CA ILE A 28 -13.08 3.12 10.84
C ILE A 28 -13.74 2.47 9.64
N ILE A 29 -12.99 1.65 8.90
CA ILE A 29 -13.53 0.85 7.80
C ILE A 29 -13.47 -0.63 8.18
N THR A 30 -14.54 -1.37 7.91
CA THR A 30 -14.60 -2.81 8.15
C THR A 30 -13.77 -3.60 7.11
N PRO A 31 -13.26 -4.80 7.44
CA PRO A 31 -12.57 -5.65 6.46
C PRO A 31 -13.43 -5.96 5.21
N ALA A 32 -14.70 -6.31 5.40
CA ALA A 32 -15.63 -6.57 4.29
C ALA A 32 -15.81 -5.35 3.36
N ALA A 33 -15.76 -4.13 3.91
CA ALA A 33 -15.82 -2.90 3.11
C ALA A 33 -14.55 -2.69 2.26
N LEU A 34 -13.37 -3.11 2.74
CA LEU A 34 -12.13 -3.06 1.95
C LEU A 34 -12.16 -4.09 0.80
N ASP A 35 -12.68 -5.29 1.07
CA ASP A 35 -12.84 -6.33 0.04
C ASP A 35 -13.83 -5.88 -1.04
N ALA A 36 -14.95 -5.27 -0.65
CA ALA A 36 -15.92 -4.68 -1.58
C ALA A 36 -15.32 -3.53 -2.39
N ALA A 37 -14.48 -2.69 -1.79
CA ALA A 37 -13.79 -1.62 -2.50
C ALA A 37 -12.84 -2.18 -3.56
N PHE A 38 -12.06 -3.20 -3.22
CA PHE A 38 -11.16 -3.89 -4.15
C PHE A 38 -11.92 -4.50 -5.32
N ALA A 39 -12.99 -5.26 -5.05
CA ALA A 39 -13.81 -5.90 -6.08
C ALA A 39 -14.48 -4.90 -7.04
N ARG A 40 -14.74 -3.67 -6.58
CA ARG A 40 -15.36 -2.59 -7.35
C ARG A 40 -14.36 -1.61 -7.96
N GLN A 41 -13.07 -1.91 -7.87
CA GLN A 41 -11.97 -1.04 -8.33
C GLN A 41 -12.02 0.37 -7.69
N ILE A 42 -12.56 0.47 -6.48
CA ILE A 42 -12.62 1.73 -5.74
C ILE A 42 -11.26 1.98 -5.09
N ARG A 43 -10.67 3.14 -5.38
CA ARG A 43 -9.37 3.54 -4.83
C ARG A 43 -9.55 4.01 -3.40
N VAL A 44 -8.89 3.37 -2.44
CA VAL A 44 -8.93 3.78 -1.02
C VAL A 44 -7.74 4.68 -0.71
N VAL A 45 -8.00 5.92 -0.28
CA VAL A 45 -6.97 6.91 0.08
C VAL A 45 -7.07 7.23 1.56
N ARG A 46 -5.99 6.99 2.31
CA ARG A 46 -5.91 7.36 3.74
C ARG A 46 -5.24 8.73 3.86
N ILE A 47 -5.96 9.68 4.45
CA ILE A 47 -5.41 11.02 4.72
C ILE A 47 -5.08 11.11 6.21
N ASP A 48 -3.83 10.77 6.52
CA ASP A 48 -3.20 11.08 7.80
C ASP A 48 -2.57 12.46 7.69
N LYS A 49 -3.38 13.53 7.79
CA LYS A 49 -2.85 14.90 7.69
C LYS A 49 -2.13 15.27 8.98
N SER A 50 -0.85 14.94 9.08
CA SER A 50 0.12 15.76 9.82
C SER A 50 0.50 16.94 8.92
N PRO A 51 0.54 18.19 9.41
CA PRO A 51 0.83 19.37 8.57
C PRO A 51 2.27 19.42 8.00
N ASP A 52 3.11 18.42 8.29
CA ASP A 52 4.51 18.32 7.84
C ASP A 52 4.79 17.22 6.81
N SER A 53 3.76 16.50 6.34
CA SER A 53 3.95 15.56 5.24
C SER A 53 3.89 16.32 3.93
N ALA A 54 5.04 16.88 3.54
CA ALA A 54 5.31 17.21 2.14
C ALA A 54 4.86 16.03 1.25
N PRO A 55 4.36 16.28 0.02
CA PRO A 55 4.11 15.18 -0.90
C PRO A 55 5.40 14.35 -0.94
N SER A 56 5.32 13.08 -0.55
CA SER A 56 6.41 12.15 -0.81
C SER A 56 6.68 12.29 -2.29
N VAL A 57 7.79 12.94 -2.62
CA VAL A 57 8.34 12.92 -3.96
C VAL A 57 8.45 11.44 -4.24
N VAL A 58 7.60 10.96 -5.14
CA VAL A 58 7.68 9.59 -5.64
C VAL A 58 9.08 9.58 -6.25
N ALA A 59 10.05 9.05 -5.50
CA ALA A 59 11.36 8.76 -6.04
C ALA A 59 11.08 8.00 -7.32
N ALA A 60 11.62 8.48 -8.44
CA ALA A 60 11.36 7.92 -9.76
C ALA A 60 11.33 6.40 -9.63
N PRO A 61 10.24 5.73 -10.06
CA PRO A 61 9.98 4.34 -9.71
C PRO A 61 11.26 3.55 -9.96
N THR A 62 11.91 3.13 -8.89
CA THR A 62 13.14 2.38 -9.02
C THR A 62 12.71 1.08 -9.66
N ASN A 63 13.30 0.74 -10.81
CA ASN A 63 12.96 -0.49 -11.54
C ASN A 63 13.27 -1.77 -10.72
N LEU A 64 13.62 -1.65 -9.43
CA LEU A 64 13.94 -2.75 -8.52
C LEU A 64 12.75 -3.70 -8.35
N TRP A 65 11.57 -3.19 -8.01
CA TRP A 65 10.37 -4.04 -7.86
C TRP A 65 9.97 -4.70 -9.17
N GLN A 66 10.05 -3.95 -10.28
CA GLN A 66 9.72 -4.48 -11.61
C GLN A 66 10.70 -5.57 -12.03
N ARG A 67 12.02 -5.37 -11.80
CA ARG A 67 13.05 -6.39 -12.05
C ARG A 67 12.87 -7.61 -11.15
N MET A 68 12.49 -7.42 -9.89
CA MET A 68 12.21 -8.51 -8.95
C MET A 68 11.00 -9.32 -9.44
N HIS A 69 9.93 -8.65 -9.88
CA HIS A 69 8.72 -9.32 -10.39
C HIS A 69 8.95 -10.07 -11.71
N GLN A 70 9.88 -9.61 -12.55
CA GLN A 70 10.26 -10.30 -13.79
C GLN A 70 11.20 -11.48 -13.55
N GLY A 71 11.83 -11.56 -12.38
CA GLY A 71 12.77 -12.63 -12.02
C GLY A 71 12.10 -13.72 -11.19
N GLU A 72 12.29 -14.98 -11.58
CA GLU A 72 11.86 -16.10 -10.75
C GLU A 72 12.85 -16.33 -9.59
N GLY A 73 12.34 -16.65 -8.40
CA GLY A 73 13.16 -17.05 -7.27
C GLY A 73 12.59 -16.63 -5.92
N THR A 74 13.30 -16.99 -4.86
CA THR A 74 12.98 -16.53 -3.51
C THR A 74 13.76 -15.26 -3.23
N TYR A 75 13.07 -14.23 -2.74
CA TYR A 75 13.65 -12.93 -2.41
C TYR A 75 13.40 -12.59 -0.94
N VAL A 76 14.38 -11.97 -0.31
CA VAL A 76 14.26 -11.36 1.03
C VAL A 76 14.27 -9.86 0.86
N VAL A 77 13.25 -9.20 1.40
CA VAL A 77 13.13 -7.74 1.40
C VAL A 77 13.32 -7.24 2.81
N GLN A 78 14.31 -6.38 3.02
CA GLN A 78 14.53 -5.68 4.28
C GLN A 78 14.25 -4.20 4.10
N VAL A 79 13.33 -3.65 4.89
CA VAL A 79 13.06 -2.21 4.94
C VAL A 79 13.66 -1.62 6.20
N LYS A 80 14.57 -0.66 6.06
CA LYS A 80 15.23 0.04 7.17
C LYS A 80 15.37 1.52 6.85
N ASN A 81 14.93 2.39 7.76
CA ASN A 81 14.97 3.85 7.59
C ASN A 81 14.31 4.33 6.28
N GLY A 82 13.20 3.71 5.89
CA GLY A 82 12.49 4.04 4.65
C GLY A 82 13.19 3.59 3.36
N ARG A 83 14.26 2.79 3.46
CA ARG A 83 14.94 2.19 2.31
C ARG A 83 14.72 0.68 2.26
N ALA A 84 14.45 0.16 1.08
CA ALA A 84 14.35 -1.26 0.81
C ALA A 84 15.69 -1.80 0.29
N THR A 85 16.13 -2.93 0.82
CA THR A 85 17.21 -3.74 0.26
C THR A 85 16.64 -5.11 -0.06
N VAL A 86 16.83 -5.54 -1.31
CA VAL A 86 16.37 -6.83 -1.81
C VAL A 86 17.58 -7.74 -2.01
N SER A 87 17.47 -8.97 -1.52
CA SER A 87 18.45 -10.04 -1.76
C SER A 87 17.74 -11.25 -2.37
N ARG A 88 18.34 -11.88 -3.38
CA ARG A 88 17.87 -13.15 -3.92
C ARG A 88 18.50 -14.29 -3.12
N LEU A 89 17.67 -15.19 -2.62
CA LEU A 89 18.13 -16.37 -1.91
C LEU A 89 18.60 -17.44 -2.91
N THR A 90 19.81 -17.93 -2.72
CA THR A 90 20.42 -19.02 -3.49
C THR A 90 20.91 -20.12 -2.56
N ASP A 91 21.36 -21.24 -3.10
CA ASP A 91 21.94 -22.35 -2.32
C ASP A 91 23.22 -21.95 -1.57
N GLN A 92 23.86 -20.84 -1.96
CA GLN A 92 25.04 -20.28 -1.29
C GLN A 92 24.67 -19.18 -0.27
N GLY A 93 23.37 -18.91 -0.10
CA GLY A 93 22.85 -17.85 0.77
C GLY A 93 22.30 -16.63 0.00
N PRO A 94 21.96 -15.55 0.72
CA PRO A 94 21.39 -14.34 0.14
C PRO A 94 22.43 -13.53 -0.64
N ILE A 95 22.15 -13.29 -1.92
CA ILE A 95 22.96 -12.45 -2.81
C ILE A 95 22.23 -11.13 -3.03
N HIS A 96 22.95 -10.01 -2.95
CA HIS A 96 22.38 -8.69 -3.17
C HIS A 96 21.74 -8.56 -4.57
N PHE A 97 20.49 -8.11 -4.62
CA PHE A 97 19.73 -7.90 -5.86
C PHE A 97 19.60 -6.41 -6.20
N GLY A 98 19.38 -5.56 -5.20
CA GLY A 98 19.37 -4.10 -5.33
C GLY A 98 18.81 -3.41 -4.09
N SER A 99 18.83 -2.07 -4.08
CA SER A 99 18.28 -1.23 -3.01
C SER A 99 17.65 0.04 -3.56
N GLU A 100 16.66 0.58 -2.85
CA GLU A 100 16.08 1.92 -3.05
C GLU A 100 15.77 2.61 -1.72
#